data_AF-A0A2V7NAB0-F1
#
_entry.id   AF-A0A2V7NAB0-F1
#
_cell.length_a   1.000
_cell.length_b   1.000
_cell.length_c   1.000
_cell.angle_alpha   90.00
_cell.angle_beta   90.00
_cell.angle_gamma   90.00
#
_symmetry.space_group_name_H-M   'P 1'
#
loop_
_entity.id
_entity.type
_entity.pdbx_description
1 polymer ?
#
loop_
_entity_poly.entity_id
_entity_poly.type
_entity_poly.pdbx_seq_one_letter_code
_entity_poly.pdbx_strand_id
1 'polypeptide(L)' 'MPQLPVALHEEVLALVGRRRLFGVGIGWVDAHLLTASLVAGARLWTLDAGLARVAQGLRVAR' A
#
# COMPACT_ATOMS: atom_id res chain seq x y z
N MET A 1 -2.69 -17.70 -7.65
CA MET A 1 -2.82 -16.30 -7.21
C MET A 1 -1.73 -15.49 -7.89
N PRO A 2 -1.98 -14.27 -8.39
CA PRO A 2 -0.92 -13.43 -8.96
C PRO A 2 0.08 -13.06 -7.86
N GLN A 3 1.36 -13.09 -8.20
CA GLN A 3 2.44 -12.73 -7.27
C GLN A 3 2.90 -11.31 -7.57
N LEU A 4 2.95 -10.48 -6.53
CA LEU A 4 3.51 -9.14 -6.62
C LEU A 4 5.02 -9.19 -6.31
N PRO A 5 5.81 -8.28 -6.89
CA PRO A 5 7.18 -8.07 -6.45
C PRO A 5 7.18 -7.70 -4.96
N VAL A 6 8.21 -8.16 -4.25
CA VAL A 6 8.42 -7.76 -2.86
C VAL A 6 8.83 -6.29 -2.85
N ALA A 7 8.04 -5.44 -2.19
CA ALA A 7 8.43 -4.06 -1.95
C ALA A 7 9.65 -4.01 -1.03
N LEU A 8 10.71 -3.35 -1.48
CA LEU A 8 11.92 -3.15 -0.69
C LEU A 8 11.60 -2.25 0.51
N HIS A 9 12.27 -2.49 1.64
CA HIS A 9 12.02 -1.73 2.87
C HIS A 9 12.16 -0.21 2.66
N GLU A 10 13.15 0.21 1.87
CA GLU A 10 13.37 1.61 1.51
C GLU A 10 12.25 2.22 0.68
N GLU A 11 11.62 1.45 -0.23
CA GLU A 11 10.47 1.90 -1.01
C GLU A 11 9.26 2.12 -0.11
N VAL A 12 9.06 1.23 0.87
CA VAL A 12 7.99 1.36 1.85
C VAL A 12 8.21 2.59 2.73
N LEU A 13 9.42 2.78 3.26
CA LEU A 13 9.76 3.98 4.03
C LEU A 13 9.57 5.26 3.22
N ALA A 14 10.02 5.27 1.97
CA ALA A 14 9.85 6.40 1.07
C ALA A 14 8.38 6.69 0.81
N LEU A 15 7.54 5.67 0.60
CA LEU A 15 6.09 5.83 0.42
C LEU A 15 5.45 6.42 1.67
N VAL A 16 5.70 5.81 2.84
CA VAL A 16 5.13 6.24 4.13
C VAL A 16 5.50 7.68 4.42
N GLY A 17 6.77 8.07 4.19
CA GLY A 17 7.24 9.45 4.33
C GLY A 17 6.57 10.41 3.35
N ARG A 18 6.66 10.13 2.04
CA ARG A 18 6.15 11.03 0.98
C ARG A 18 4.64 11.20 1.02
N ARG A 19 3.89 10.17 1.41
CA ARG A 19 2.43 10.18 1.49
C ARG A 19 1.91 10.44 2.89
N ARG A 20 2.79 10.69 3.86
CA ARG A 20 2.47 10.98 5.27
C ARG A 20 1.50 9.94 5.85
N LEU A 21 1.78 8.66 5.64
CA LEU A 21 0.92 7.55 6.08
C LEU A 21 1.07 7.21 7.58
N PHE A 22 1.75 8.07 8.35
CA PHE A 22 1.88 7.89 9.79
C PHE A 22 0.55 8.18 10.49
N GLY A 23 0.16 7.30 11.42
CA GLY A 23 -1.04 7.50 12.25
C GLY A 23 -2.37 7.38 11.49
N VAL A 24 -2.37 6.95 10.23
CA VAL A 24 -3.61 6.80 9.43
C VAL A 24 -4.30 5.45 9.63
N GLY A 25 -3.87 4.65 10.62
CA GLY A 25 -4.52 3.39 10.99
C GLY A 25 -4.23 2.19 10.09
N ILE A 26 -3.05 2.15 9.45
CA ILE A 26 -2.56 0.97 8.71
C ILE A 26 -1.29 0.42 9.35
N GLY A 27 -1.09 -0.89 9.25
CA GLY A 27 0.12 -1.57 9.72
C GLY A 27 1.27 -1.57 8.71
N TRP A 28 2.42 -2.12 9.11
CA TRP A 28 3.57 -2.27 8.19
C TRP A 28 3.27 -3.22 7.02
N VAL A 29 2.53 -4.30 7.26
CA VAL A 29 2.13 -5.24 6.21
C VAL A 29 1.29 -4.52 5.14
N ASP A 30 0.34 -3.68 5.57
CA ASP A 30 -0.47 -2.86 4.68
C ASP A 30 0.38 -1.89 3.86
N ALA A 31 1.36 -1.24 4.50
CA ALA A 31 2.30 -0.36 3.81
C ALA A 31 3.11 -1.11 2.74
N HIS A 32 3.57 -2.33 3.04
CA HIS A 32 4.23 -3.20 2.06
C HIS A 32 3.28 -3.58 0.90
N LEU A 33 2.03 -3.95 1.17
CA LEU A 33 1.05 -4.30 0.14
C LEU A 33 0.72 -3.11 -0.77
N LEU A 34 0.54 -1.91 -0.21
CA LEU A 34 0.30 -0.68 -0.95
C LEU A 34 1.49 -0.33 -1.83
N THR A 35 2.71 -0.46 -1.30
CA THR A 35 3.94 -0.19 -2.05
C THR A 35 4.13 -1.19 -3.19
N ALA A 36 3.98 -2.48 -2.93
CA ALA A 36 4.08 -3.52 -3.94
C ALA A 36 3.03 -3.34 -5.05
N SER A 37 1.81 -2.93 -4.67
CA SER A 37 0.72 -2.64 -5.63
C SER A 37 1.07 -1.45 -6.53
N LEU A 38 1.65 -0.38 -5.96
CA LEU A 38 2.10 0.79 -6.72
C LEU A 38 3.25 0.44 -7.69
N VAL A 39 4.26 -0.30 -7.21
CA VAL A 39 5.41 -0.72 -8.02
C VAL A 39 4.98 -1.63 -9.17
N ALA A 40 4.03 -2.53 -8.92
CA ALA A 40 3.52 -3.45 -9.93
C ALA A 40 2.45 -2.85 -10.85
N GLY A 41 1.98 -1.62 -10.60
CA GLY A 41 0.83 -1.04 -11.29
C GLY A 41 -0.47 -1.84 -11.09
N ALA A 42 -0.58 -2.57 -9.98
CA ALA A 42 -1.68 -3.46 -9.67
C ALA A 42 -2.78 -2.76 -8.86
N ARG A 43 -3.99 -3.32 -8.93
CA ARG A 43 -5.13 -2.90 -8.11
C ARG A 43 -5.26 -3.80 -6.88
N LEU A 44 -5.38 -3.20 -5.70
CA LEU A 44 -5.59 -3.86 -4.42
C LEU A 44 -7.09 -3.97 -4.14
N TRP A 45 -7.55 -5.21 -3.95
CA TRP A 45 -8.85 -5.49 -3.36
C TRP A 45 -8.65 -5.88 -1.90
N THR A 46 -9.47 -5.35 -1.00
CA THR A 46 -9.42 -5.66 0.42
C THR A 46 -10.80 -5.47 1.04
N LEU A 47 -11.12 -6.27 2.06
CA LEU A 47 -12.30 -6.07 2.91
C LEU A 47 -12.00 -5.20 4.13
N ASP A 48 -10.73 -4.90 4.38
CA ASP A 48 -10.33 -3.99 5.45
C ASP A 48 -10.62 -2.53 5.06
N ALA A 49 -11.52 -1.89 5.79
CA ALA A 49 -11.96 -0.52 5.49
C ALA A 49 -10.84 0.53 5.66
N GLY A 50 -9.92 0.31 6.60
CA GLY A 50 -8.78 1.20 6.84
C GLY A 50 -7.81 1.18 5.67
N LEU A 51 -7.44 -0.02 5.23
CA LEU A 51 -6.59 -0.24 4.07
C LEU A 51 -7.26 0.22 2.77
N ALA A 52 -8.56 -0.06 2.59
CA ALA A 52 -9.32 0.39 1.42
C ALA A 52 -9.28 1.92 1.27
N ARG A 53 -9.48 2.66 2.38
CA ARG A 53 -9.42 4.13 2.38
C ARG A 53 -8.05 4.64 1.94
N VAL A 54 -6.96 4.06 2.43
CA VAL A 54 -5.61 4.47 2.02
C VAL A 54 -5.34 4.08 0.56
N ALA A 55 -5.74 2.88 0.14
CA ALA A 55 -5.60 2.41 -1.23
C ALA A 55 -6.34 3.30 -2.24
N GLN A 56 -7.52 3.83 -1.88
CA GLN A 56 -8.25 4.81 -2.68
C GLN A 56 -7.47 6.12 -2.82
N GLY A 57 -6.93 6.64 -1.72
CA GLY A 57 -6.09 7.85 -1.73
C GLY A 57 -4.83 7.70 -2.60
N LEU A 58 -4.27 6.49 -2.64
CA LEU A 58 -3.13 6.13 -3.50
C LEU A 58 -3.53 5.72 -4.92
N ARG A 59 -4.83 5.71 -5.23
CA ARG A 59 -5.40 5.30 -6.53
C ARG A 59 -5.01 3.88 -6.95
N VAL A 60 -4.82 2.99 -5.98
CA VAL A 60 -4.58 1.56 -6.20
C VAL A 60 -5.74 0.69 -5.76
N ALA A 61 -6.80 1.23 -5.15
CA ALA A 61 -8.00 0.44 -4.88
C ALA A 61 -8.63 -0.08 -6.19
N ARG A 62 -9.12 -1.32 -6.14
CA ARG A 62 -10.00 -1.91 -7.15
C ARG A 62 -11.45 -1.52 -6.90
#